data_AF-A0A956AW01-F1
#
_entry.id   AF-A0A956AW01-F1
#
_cell.length_a   1.000
_cell.length_b   1.000
_cell.length_c   1.000
_cell.angle_alpha   90.00
_cell.angle_beta   90.00
_cell.angle_gamma   90.00
#
_symmetry.space_group_name_H-M   'P 1'
#
loop_
_entity.id
_entity.type
_entity.pdbx_description
1 polymer ?
#
loop_
_entity_poly.entity_id
_entity_poly.type
_entity_poly.pdbx_seq_one_letter_code
_entity_poly.pdbx_strand_id
1 'polypeptide(L)'
;ILLYNLARASEEMGDPEQAITHYKTYLARIPQNAEDRGEVETRVRVMEKTVQAARLARITIQGVPVGAKVLIDEQPAEDPIDGAYRVEPGAHRVQVVTPDHVWAHEVTLAAGQPITLTYEAAPAPPPPPPPPSGPSTQALVGYITGGVGAASLIIGGVFWGQAQSAVDDYDAAKAAILRGGDRAALDALAVKKQNAQDDAESSATAAYVFWGIGGAALAAGSALVVLDLLGMPVLDMAVVPTAGGIGVAGTF
;
A
#
# COMPACT_ATOMS: atom_id res chain seq x y z
N ILE A 1 -69.94 27.53 12.35
CA ILE A 1 -70.43 26.90 11.10
C ILE A 1 -69.44 27.03 9.95
N LEU A 2 -69.06 28.23 9.49
CA LEU A 2 -68.14 28.38 8.32
C LEU A 2 -66.79 27.66 8.50
N LEU A 3 -66.13 27.80 9.67
CA LEU A 3 -64.83 27.18 9.93
C LEU A 3 -64.89 25.65 10.01
N TYR A 4 -65.98 25.09 10.53
CA TYR A 4 -66.18 23.64 10.58
C TYR A 4 -66.36 23.06 9.17
N ASN A 5 -67.18 23.71 8.34
CA ASN A 5 -67.37 23.29 6.95
C ASN A 5 -66.08 23.43 6.14
N LEU A 6 -65.27 24.48 6.40
CA LEU A 6 -63.96 24.65 5.77
C LEU A 6 -63.00 23.53 6.19
N ALA A 7 -62.96 23.18 7.47
CA ALA A 7 -62.15 22.07 7.96
C ALA A 7 -62.54 20.73 7.33
N ARG A 8 -63.85 20.45 7.23
CA ARG A 8 -64.38 19.27 6.56
C ARG A 8 -64.04 19.21 5.08
N ALA A 9 -64.15 20.34 4.38
CA ALA A 9 -63.76 20.42 2.98
C ALA A 9 -62.26 20.13 2.82
N SER A 10 -61.38 20.70 3.66
CA SER A 10 -59.95 20.41 3.64
C SER A 10 -59.66 18.92 3.88
N GLU A 11 -60.38 18.29 4.81
CA GLU A 11 -60.26 16.86 5.10
C GLU A 11 -60.67 15.99 3.90
N GLU A 12 -61.80 16.30 3.26
CA GLU A 12 -62.29 15.60 2.07
C GLU A 12 -61.39 15.79 0.84
N MET A 13 -60.70 16.94 0.76
CA MET A 13 -59.69 17.20 -0.26
C MET A 13 -58.36 16.47 0.00
N GLY A 14 -58.23 15.74 1.11
CA GLY A 14 -57.00 15.02 1.46
C GLY A 14 -55.88 15.94 1.96
N ASP A 15 -56.21 17.12 2.48
CA ASP A 15 -55.27 18.05 3.11
C ASP A 15 -55.48 18.05 4.64
N PRO A 16 -54.91 17.07 5.36
CA PRO A 16 -55.12 16.94 6.80
C PRO A 16 -54.47 18.08 7.58
N GLU A 17 -53.45 18.76 7.06
CA GLU A 17 -52.77 19.86 7.76
C GLU A 17 -53.63 21.11 7.80
N GLN A 18 -54.21 21.49 6.66
CA GLN A 18 -55.19 22.58 6.62
C GLN A 18 -56.45 22.23 7.41
N ALA A 19 -56.92 20.98 7.34
CA ALA A 19 -58.07 20.52 8.11
C ALA A 19 -57.84 20.69 9.62
N ILE A 20 -56.69 20.23 10.15
CA ILE A 20 -56.31 20.41 11.56
C ILE A 20 -56.29 21.90 11.93
N THR A 21 -55.73 22.75 11.08
CA THR A 21 -55.65 24.20 11.31
C THR A 21 -57.04 24.83 11.42
N HIS A 22 -57.95 24.49 10.50
CA HIS A 22 -59.32 24.99 10.51
C HIS A 22 -60.13 24.47 11.70
N TYR A 23 -60.00 23.18 12.05
CA TYR A 23 -60.67 22.61 13.23
C TYR A 23 -60.15 23.23 14.54
N LYS A 24 -58.84 23.46 14.69
CA LYS A 24 -58.29 24.17 15.86
C LYS A 24 -58.81 25.60 15.97
N THR A 25 -58.89 26.30 14.84
CA THR A 25 -59.45 27.66 14.78
C THR A 25 -60.93 27.67 15.14
N TYR A 26 -61.68 26.65 14.73
CA TYR A 26 -63.07 26.45 15.14
C TYR A 26 -63.18 26.24 16.66
N LEU A 27 -62.41 25.30 17.23
CA LEU A 27 -62.37 25.00 18.66
C LEU A 27 -62.00 26.20 19.54
N ALA A 28 -61.19 27.12 19.02
CA ALA A 28 -60.80 28.34 19.73
C ALA A 28 -61.92 29.40 19.80
N ARG A 29 -62.92 29.33 18.91
CA ARG A 29 -64.00 30.34 18.81
C ARG A 29 -65.32 29.89 19.40
N ILE A 30 -65.52 28.59 19.59
CA ILE A 30 -66.73 28.05 20.20
C ILE A 30 -66.61 28.00 21.73
N PRO A 31 -67.72 28.12 22.48
CA PRO A 31 -67.70 27.99 23.92
C PRO A 31 -67.30 26.56 24.35
N GLN A 32 -66.75 26.43 25.56
CA GLN A 32 -66.23 25.16 26.09
C GLN A 32 -67.30 24.06 26.23
N ASN A 33 -68.57 24.44 26.37
CA ASN A 33 -69.72 23.54 26.52
C ASN A 33 -70.47 23.27 25.21
N ALA A 34 -69.90 23.62 24.05
CA ALA A 34 -70.50 23.29 22.77
C ALA A 34 -70.64 21.76 22.60
N GLU A 35 -71.81 21.31 22.15
CA GLU A 35 -72.18 19.89 22.07
C GLU A 35 -71.24 19.08 21.15
N ASP A 36 -70.77 19.70 20.06
CA ASP A 36 -69.91 19.10 19.04
C ASP A 36 -68.40 19.18 19.35
N ARG A 37 -68.01 19.89 20.43
CA ARG A 37 -66.61 20.15 20.76
C ARG A 37 -65.80 18.87 20.95
N GLY A 38 -66.33 17.92 21.72
CA GLY A 38 -65.62 16.68 22.06
C GLY A 38 -65.35 15.79 20.84
N GLU A 39 -66.28 15.76 19.88
CA GLU A 39 -66.10 15.04 18.62
C GLU A 39 -64.97 15.67 17.80
N VAL A 40 -64.99 17.00 17.64
CA VAL A 40 -63.98 17.73 16.88
C VAL A 40 -62.59 17.59 17.50
N GLU A 41 -62.46 17.69 18.83
CA GLU A 41 -61.20 17.48 19.55
C GLU A 41 -60.64 16.06 19.33
N THR A 42 -61.51 15.06 19.38
CA THR A 42 -61.12 13.67 19.12
C THR A 42 -60.63 13.50 17.69
N ARG A 43 -61.36 14.08 16.72
CA ARG A 43 -61.01 14.01 15.30
C ARG A 43 -59.68 14.68 15.00
N VAL A 44 -59.44 15.89 15.55
CA VAL A 44 -58.15 16.59 15.45
C VAL A 44 -57.03 15.74 16.01
N ARG A 45 -57.20 15.15 17.20
CA ARG A 45 -56.17 14.30 17.82
C ARG A 45 -55.82 13.09 16.96
N VAL A 46 -56.80 12.46 16.32
CA VAL A 46 -56.57 11.34 15.41
C VAL A 46 -55.83 11.81 14.16
N MET A 47 -56.26 12.91 13.53
CA MET A 47 -55.59 13.45 12.34
C MET A 47 -54.15 13.89 12.64
N GLU A 48 -53.90 14.53 13.77
CA GLU A 48 -52.55 14.92 14.19
C GLU A 48 -51.64 13.71 14.33
N LYS A 49 -52.11 12.64 14.97
CA LYS A 49 -51.35 11.39 15.07
C LYS A 49 -51.06 10.79 13.69
N THR A 50 -52.03 10.81 12.78
CA THR A 50 -51.85 10.29 11.41
C THR A 50 -50.85 11.12 10.63
N VAL A 51 -50.93 12.45 10.67
CA VAL A 51 -49.99 13.36 10.00
C VAL A 51 -48.60 13.20 10.58
N GLN A 52 -48.46 13.14 11.91
CA GLN A 52 -47.15 12.90 12.52
C GLN A 52 -46.57 11.54 12.11
N ALA A 53 -47.37 10.47 12.15
CA ALA A 53 -46.92 9.15 11.74
C ALA A 53 -46.53 9.08 10.25
N ALA A 54 -47.19 9.88 9.39
CA ALA A 54 -46.85 9.99 7.97
C ALA A 54 -45.59 10.83 7.72
N ARG A 55 -45.25 11.74 8.64
CA ARG A 55 -44.02 12.53 8.58
C ARG A 55 -42.80 11.75 9.03
N LEU A 56 -42.94 10.72 9.87
CA LEU A 56 -41.82 9.88 10.28
C LEU A 56 -41.16 9.22 9.05
N ALA A 57 -39.85 9.34 8.97
CA ALA A 57 -39.05 8.64 7.98
C ALA A 57 -38.91 7.16 8.37
N ARG A 58 -38.58 6.31 7.40
CA ARG A 58 -38.39 4.87 7.61
C ARG A 58 -36.97 4.48 7.25
N ILE A 59 -36.21 3.97 8.20
CA ILE A 59 -34.89 3.36 7.95
C ILE A 59 -35.05 1.85 8.00
N THR A 60 -34.70 1.14 6.94
CA THR A 60 -34.63 -0.33 6.94
C THR A 60 -33.18 -0.75 7.00
N ILE A 61 -32.77 -1.51 8.00
CA ILE A 61 -31.39 -2.01 8.11
C ILE A 61 -31.40 -3.51 7.84
N GLN A 62 -30.60 -3.95 6.87
CA GLN A 62 -30.54 -5.33 6.40
C GLN A 62 -29.18 -5.97 6.64
N GLY A 63 -29.16 -7.29 6.86
CA GLY A 63 -27.92 -8.07 6.93
C GLY A 63 -27.18 -7.91 8.25
N VAL A 64 -27.89 -7.52 9.31
CA VAL A 64 -27.31 -7.32 10.64
C VAL A 64 -27.01 -8.69 11.27
N PRO A 65 -25.77 -8.96 11.72
CA PRO A 65 -25.43 -10.25 12.28
C PRO A 65 -26.13 -10.50 13.62
N VAL A 66 -26.42 -11.78 13.92
CA VAL A 66 -27.08 -12.18 15.16
C VAL A 66 -26.23 -11.78 16.37
N GLY A 67 -26.87 -11.15 17.36
CA GLY A 67 -26.19 -10.66 18.57
C GLY A 67 -25.61 -9.25 18.45
N ALA A 68 -25.72 -8.61 17.28
CA ALA A 68 -25.43 -7.19 17.14
C ALA A 68 -26.47 -6.32 17.83
N LYS A 69 -26.05 -5.13 18.28
CA LYS A 69 -26.94 -4.10 18.81
C LYS A 69 -27.05 -2.97 17.80
N VAL A 70 -28.27 -2.62 17.44
CA VAL A 70 -28.54 -1.44 16.60
C VAL A 70 -28.80 -0.26 17.51
N LEU A 71 -28.07 0.84 17.29
CA LEU A 71 -28.32 2.12 17.93
C LEU A 71 -28.69 3.16 16.88
N ILE A 72 -29.71 3.96 17.17
CA ILE A 72 -30.09 5.13 16.38
C ILE A 72 -29.92 6.33 17.31
N ASP A 73 -29.07 7.28 16.94
CA ASP A 73 -28.74 8.47 17.74
C ASP A 73 -28.29 8.12 19.17
N GLU A 74 -27.44 7.09 19.27
CA GLU A 74 -26.88 6.58 20.53
C GLU A 74 -27.91 5.87 21.45
N GLN A 75 -29.18 5.78 21.03
CA GLN A 75 -30.21 5.03 21.76
C GLN A 75 -30.37 3.61 21.17
N PRO A 76 -30.51 2.57 22.01
CA PRO A 76 -30.81 1.23 21.55
C PRO A 76 -32.16 1.22 20.81
N ALA A 77 -32.18 0.69 19.60
CA ALA A 77 -33.43 0.59 18.85
C ALA A 77 -34.30 -0.55 19.44
N GLU A 78 -35.59 -0.27 19.68
CA GLU A 78 -36.55 -1.23 20.26
C GLU A 78 -37.11 -2.23 19.23
N ASP A 79 -37.07 -1.85 17.94
CA ASP A 79 -37.52 -2.63 16.80
C ASP A 79 -36.58 -3.82 16.50
N PRO A 80 -37.02 -4.82 15.71
CA PRO A 80 -36.20 -5.98 15.39
C PRO A 80 -34.87 -5.59 14.72
N ILE A 81 -33.78 -6.21 15.21
CA ILE A 81 -32.38 -5.96 14.83
C ILE A 81 -32.19 -5.87 13.30
N ASP A 82 -32.87 -6.73 12.54
CA ASP A 82 -33.03 -6.65 11.09
C ASP A 82 -34.48 -6.23 10.80
N GLY A 83 -34.69 -4.97 10.39
CA GLY A 83 -36.02 -4.37 10.46
C GLY A 83 -36.12 -2.93 10.01
N ALA A 84 -37.36 -2.44 10.00
CA ALA A 84 -37.72 -1.09 9.60
C ALA A 84 -38.05 -0.23 10.83
N TYR A 85 -37.22 0.77 11.06
CA TYR A 85 -37.28 1.72 12.16
C TYR A 85 -37.96 3.01 11.70
N ARG A 86 -38.86 3.56 12.53
CA ARG A 86 -39.47 4.86 12.28
C ARG A 86 -38.75 5.93 13.07
N VAL A 87 -38.24 6.94 12.38
CA VAL A 87 -37.49 8.04 12.99
C VAL A 87 -38.07 9.38 12.56
N GLU A 88 -37.77 10.43 13.32
CA GLU A 88 -38.13 11.79 12.89
C GLU A 88 -37.38 12.17 11.61
N PRO A 89 -37.84 13.16 10.85
CA PRO A 89 -37.07 13.70 9.74
C PRO A 89 -35.88 14.50 10.24
N GLY A 90 -34.71 14.31 9.64
CA GLY A 90 -33.49 14.98 10.08
C GLY A 90 -32.23 14.17 9.82
N ALA A 91 -31.13 14.63 10.39
CA ALA A 91 -29.88 13.88 10.41
C ALA A 91 -29.92 12.87 11.56
N HIS A 92 -29.74 11.60 11.23
CA HIS A 92 -29.70 10.50 12.18
C HIS A 92 -28.40 9.71 12.01
N ARG A 93 -27.84 9.27 13.13
CA ARG A 93 -26.65 8.43 13.16
C ARG A 93 -27.04 7.00 13.49
N VAL A 94 -26.94 6.12 12.51
CA VAL A 94 -27.21 4.69 12.66
C VAL A 94 -25.90 3.97 12.98
N GLN A 95 -25.91 3.15 14.02
CA GLN A 95 -24.75 2.36 14.44
C GLN A 95 -25.16 0.89 14.62
N VAL A 96 -24.37 -0.01 14.06
CA VAL A 96 -24.47 -1.46 14.29
C VAL A 96 -23.23 -1.88 15.07
N VAL A 97 -23.43 -2.22 16.34
CA VAL A 97 -22.38 -2.63 17.26
C VAL A 97 -22.35 -4.15 17.35
N THR A 98 -21.25 -4.73 16.91
CA THR A 98 -20.91 -6.14 17.09
C THR A 98 -19.79 -6.28 18.13
N PRO A 99 -19.50 -7.49 18.64
CA PRO A 99 -18.38 -7.68 19.58
C PRO A 99 -17.03 -7.22 19.02
N ASP A 100 -16.81 -7.34 17.71
CA ASP A 100 -15.51 -7.12 17.05
C ASP A 100 -15.44 -5.80 16.27
N HIS A 101 -16.58 -5.19 15.94
CA HIS A 101 -16.66 -4.04 15.04
C HIS A 101 -17.87 -3.13 15.32
N VAL A 102 -17.68 -1.82 15.14
CA VAL A 102 -18.73 -0.81 15.15
C VAL A 102 -18.85 -0.21 13.76
N TRP A 103 -19.96 -0.50 13.08
CA TRP A 103 -20.32 0.13 11.82
C TRP A 103 -21.20 1.34 12.09
N ALA A 104 -20.83 2.53 11.60
CA ALA A 104 -21.57 3.76 11.81
C ALA A 104 -21.83 4.47 10.47
N HIS A 105 -23.05 4.95 10.28
CA HIS A 105 -23.46 5.66 9.08
C HIS A 105 -24.35 6.85 9.44
N GLU A 106 -24.05 8.01 8.87
CA GLU A 106 -24.87 9.22 9.01
C GLU A 106 -25.83 9.31 7.82
N VAL A 107 -27.11 9.51 8.10
CA VAL A 107 -28.15 9.60 7.09
C VAL A 107 -29.02 10.81 7.35
N THR A 108 -29.26 11.60 6.31
CA THR A 108 -30.24 12.69 6.35
C THR A 108 -31.53 12.24 5.68
N LEU A 109 -32.62 12.26 6.44
CA LEU A 109 -33.94 11.77 6.01
C LEU A 109 -34.93 12.92 5.86
N ALA A 110 -35.60 12.98 4.71
CA ALA A 110 -36.77 13.83 4.53
C ALA A 110 -38.03 13.18 5.13
N ALA A 111 -39.05 13.99 5.41
CA ALA A 111 -40.31 13.51 5.98
C ALA A 111 -40.96 12.43 5.11
N GLY A 112 -41.30 11.30 5.71
CA GLY A 112 -41.90 10.15 5.04
C GLY A 112 -40.99 9.38 4.07
N GLN A 113 -39.70 9.74 3.96
CA GLN A 113 -38.77 9.08 3.05
C GLN A 113 -38.34 7.71 3.58
N PRO A 114 -38.44 6.63 2.78
CA PRO A 114 -37.82 5.36 3.10
C PRO A 114 -36.37 5.34 2.64
N ILE A 115 -35.47 4.85 3.52
CA ILE A 115 -34.08 4.52 3.19
C ILE A 115 -33.81 3.08 3.60
N THR A 116 -33.02 2.38 2.80
CA THR A 116 -32.49 1.06 3.12
C THR A 116 -30.99 1.16 3.29
N LEU A 117 -30.50 0.73 4.44
CA LEU A 117 -29.08 0.59 4.75
C LEU A 117 -28.75 -0.90 4.80
N THR A 118 -27.72 -1.29 4.06
CA THR A 118 -27.18 -2.64 4.12
C THR A 118 -25.96 -2.62 5.02
N TYR A 119 -25.96 -3.44 6.07
CA TYR A 119 -24.77 -3.63 6.89
C TYR A 119 -23.68 -4.26 6.03
N GLU A 120 -22.53 -3.57 5.94
CA GLU A 120 -21.35 -4.08 5.28
C GLU A 120 -20.32 -4.45 6.34
N ALA A 121 -20.06 -5.75 6.49
CA ALA A 121 -19.02 -6.22 7.39
C ALA A 121 -17.67 -5.63 6.95
N ALA A 122 -16.90 -5.13 7.91
CA ALA A 122 -15.55 -4.66 7.62
C ALA A 122 -14.78 -5.78 6.89
N PRO A 123 -14.09 -5.47 5.78
CA PRO A 123 -13.28 -6.46 5.09
C PRO A 123 -12.26 -7.04 6.08
N ALA A 124 -12.08 -8.37 6.04
CA ALA A 124 -11.10 -9.04 6.88
C ALA A 124 -9.75 -8.29 6.74
N PRO A 125 -8.99 -8.11 7.84
CA PRO A 125 -7.70 -7.46 7.76
C PRO A 125 -6.88 -8.15 6.65
N PRO A 126 -6.22 -7.38 5.76
CA PRO A 126 -5.46 -7.98 4.68
C PRO A 126 -4.49 -8.99 5.29
N PRO A 127 -4.30 -10.15 4.64
CA PRO A 127 -3.35 -11.15 5.13
C PRO A 127 -2.02 -10.44 5.41
N PRO A 128 -1.33 -10.77 6.52
CA PRO A 128 -0.06 -10.15 6.84
C PRO A 128 0.85 -10.21 5.61
N PRO A 129 1.54 -9.12 5.26
CA PRO A 129 2.40 -9.11 4.10
C PRO A 129 3.35 -10.32 4.19
N PRO A 130 3.56 -11.06 3.10
CA PRO A 130 4.49 -12.17 3.11
C PRO A 130 5.83 -11.67 3.67
N PRO A 131 6.50 -12.47 4.53
CA PRO A 131 7.77 -12.06 5.09
C PRO A 131 8.70 -11.62 3.96
N PRO A 132 9.40 -10.48 4.11
CA PRO A 132 10.26 -9.97 3.05
C PRO A 132 11.17 -11.10 2.60
N SER A 133 11.10 -11.43 1.31
CA SER A 133 12.04 -12.35 0.68
C SER A 133 13.43 -11.84 1.01
N GLY A 134 14.20 -12.64 1.75
CA GLY A 134 15.59 -12.31 2.07
C GLY A 134 16.35 -11.99 0.78
N PRO A 135 17.46 -11.23 0.87
CA PRO A 135 18.26 -10.90 -0.30
C PRO A 135 18.54 -12.18 -1.09
N SER A 136 18.24 -12.14 -2.40
CA SER A 136 18.41 -13.32 -3.24
C SER A 136 19.87 -13.77 -3.15
N THR A 137 20.10 -15.08 -3.02
CA THR A 137 21.46 -15.65 -3.03
C THR A 137 22.23 -15.20 -4.27
N GLN A 138 21.51 -14.89 -5.35
CA GLN A 138 22.02 -14.35 -6.61
C GLN A 138 22.58 -12.93 -6.46
N ALA A 139 21.88 -12.02 -5.78
CA ALA A 139 22.39 -10.68 -5.49
C ALA A 139 23.68 -10.75 -4.66
N LEU A 140 23.74 -11.64 -3.66
CA LEU A 140 24.93 -11.85 -2.84
C LEU A 140 26.12 -12.38 -3.65
N VAL A 141 25.91 -13.37 -4.52
CA VAL A 141 26.95 -13.90 -5.42
C VAL A 141 27.42 -12.83 -6.41
N GLY A 142 26.51 -11.99 -6.91
CA GLY A 142 26.82 -10.84 -7.77
C GLY A 142 27.74 -9.83 -7.09
N TYR A 143 27.45 -9.44 -5.85
CA TYR A 143 28.30 -8.52 -5.08
C TYR A 143 29.67 -9.11 -4.75
N ILE A 144 29.74 -10.39 -4.35
CA ILE A 144 31.02 -11.05 -4.06
C ILE A 144 31.88 -11.14 -5.32
N THR A 145 31.31 -11.56 -6.45
CA THR A 145 32.04 -11.70 -7.72
C THR A 145 32.48 -10.34 -8.27
N GLY A 146 31.59 -9.34 -8.22
CA GLY A 146 31.91 -7.96 -8.62
C GLY A 146 33.00 -7.33 -7.75
N GLY A 147 32.99 -7.56 -6.44
CA GLY A 147 34.01 -7.07 -5.51
C GLY A 147 35.41 -7.65 -5.77
N VAL A 148 35.50 -8.95 -6.03
CA VAL A 148 36.77 -9.62 -6.37
C VAL A 148 37.34 -9.08 -7.70
N GLY A 149 36.48 -8.81 -8.69
CA GLY A 149 36.89 -8.21 -9.95
C GLY A 149 37.48 -6.81 -9.78
N ALA A 150 36.81 -5.94 -9.02
CA ALA A 150 37.28 -4.57 -8.77
C ALA A 150 38.63 -4.54 -8.02
N ALA A 151 38.81 -5.38 -6.99
CA ALA A 151 40.06 -5.47 -6.25
C ALA A 151 41.22 -5.96 -7.14
N SER A 152 40.96 -6.90 -8.06
CA SER A 152 41.96 -7.42 -9.00
C SER A 152 42.45 -6.36 -9.98
N LEU A 153 41.57 -5.46 -10.44
CA LEU A 153 41.95 -4.34 -11.31
C LEU A 153 42.83 -3.30 -10.60
N ILE A 154 42.56 -3.02 -9.32
CA ILE A 154 43.38 -2.11 -8.52
C ILE A 154 44.80 -2.67 -8.37
N ILE A 155 44.92 -3.95 -8.02
CA ILE A 155 46.23 -4.61 -7.88
C ILE A 155 46.95 -4.68 -9.23
N GLY A 156 46.25 -5.03 -10.31
CA GLY A 156 46.81 -5.05 -11.67
C GLY A 156 47.33 -3.68 -12.13
N GLY A 157 46.64 -2.59 -11.75
CA GLY A 157 47.08 -1.23 -12.04
C GLY A 157 48.39 -0.84 -11.34
N VAL A 158 48.61 -1.30 -10.10
CA VAL A 158 49.87 -1.07 -9.36
C VAL A 158 51.05 -1.76 -10.05
N PHE A 159 50.88 -3.02 -10.45
CA PHE A 159 51.92 -3.77 -11.16
C PHE A 159 52.21 -3.19 -12.55
N TRP A 160 51.20 -2.70 -13.27
CA TRP A 160 51.41 -2.00 -14.55
C TRP A 160 52.25 -0.72 -14.38
N GLY A 161 51.99 0.07 -13.34
CA GLY A 161 52.79 1.26 -13.03
C GLY A 161 54.25 0.93 -12.69
N GLN A 162 54.49 -0.15 -11.94
CA GLN A 162 55.85 -0.61 -11.63
C GLN A 162 56.58 -1.13 -12.87
N ALA A 163 55.90 -1.88 -13.74
CA ALA A 163 56.49 -2.35 -15.00
C ALA A 163 56.94 -1.19 -15.89
N GLN A 164 56.17 -0.10 -15.95
CA GLN A 164 56.55 1.07 -16.74
C GLN A 164 57.80 1.77 -16.18
N SER A 165 57.93 1.84 -14.86
CA SER A 165 59.15 2.39 -14.24
C SER A 165 60.40 1.55 -14.53
N ALA A 166 60.26 0.22 -14.60
CA ALA A 166 61.37 -0.68 -14.96
C ALA A 166 61.82 -0.49 -16.42
N VAL A 167 60.88 -0.22 -17.33
CA VAL A 167 61.19 0.12 -18.73
C VAL A 167 61.94 1.46 -18.82
N ASP A 168 61.51 2.47 -18.08
CA ASP A 168 62.18 3.77 -18.04
C ASP A 168 63.62 3.66 -17.49
N ASP A 169 63.81 2.86 -16.43
CA ASP A 169 65.12 2.55 -15.86
C ASP A 169 66.02 1.80 -16.84
N TYR A 170 65.45 0.86 -17.61
CA TYR A 170 66.15 0.12 -18.65
C TYR A 170 66.62 1.04 -19.79
N ASP A 171 65.75 1.92 -20.29
CA ASP A 171 66.09 2.86 -21.35
C ASP A 171 67.13 3.89 -20.87
N ALA A 172 67.03 4.34 -19.62
CA ALA A 172 68.04 5.19 -18.99
C ALA A 172 69.40 4.48 -18.88
N ALA A 173 69.43 3.20 -18.48
CA ALA A 173 70.65 2.40 -18.41
C ALA A 173 71.26 2.17 -19.81
N LYS A 174 70.45 1.82 -20.80
CA LYS A 174 70.89 1.65 -22.19
C LYS A 174 71.48 2.94 -22.76
N ALA A 175 70.83 4.08 -22.50
CA ALA A 175 71.34 5.39 -22.91
C ALA A 175 72.67 5.75 -22.23
N ALA A 176 72.89 5.34 -20.98
CA ALA A 176 74.15 5.55 -20.28
C ALA A 176 75.29 4.69 -20.87
N ILE A 177 75.01 3.43 -21.21
CA ILE A 177 75.99 2.54 -21.87
C ILE A 177 76.44 3.11 -23.22
N LEU A 178 75.50 3.63 -24.02
CA LEU A 178 75.79 4.23 -25.33
C LEU A 178 76.68 5.48 -25.26
N ARG A 179 76.76 6.15 -24.10
CA ARG A 179 77.62 7.33 -23.89
C ARG A 179 79.08 6.99 -23.54
N GLY A 180 79.42 5.70 -23.39
CA GLY A 180 80.81 5.23 -23.27
C GLY A 180 81.48 5.48 -21.93
N GLY A 181 81.01 4.81 -20.86
CA GLY A 181 81.62 4.85 -19.52
C GLY A 181 82.79 3.88 -19.32
N ASP A 182 83.49 4.03 -18.19
CA ASP A 182 84.56 3.12 -17.74
C ASP A 182 84.02 1.68 -17.51
N ARG A 183 84.89 0.67 -17.61
CA ARG A 183 84.54 -0.75 -17.61
C ARG A 183 83.78 -1.20 -16.35
N ALA A 184 84.14 -0.65 -15.19
CA ALA A 184 83.42 -0.88 -13.94
C ALA A 184 82.00 -0.29 -13.95
N ALA A 185 81.79 0.84 -14.62
CA ALA A 185 80.46 1.42 -14.80
C ALA A 185 79.62 0.57 -15.75
N LEU A 186 80.23 0.01 -16.80
CA LEU A 186 79.56 -0.91 -17.74
C LEU A 186 79.11 -2.21 -17.06
N ASP A 187 79.93 -2.79 -16.17
CA ASP A 187 79.56 -4.00 -15.42
C ASP A 187 78.41 -3.72 -14.44
N ALA A 188 78.45 -2.59 -13.71
CA ALA A 188 77.35 -2.18 -12.83
C ALA A 188 76.05 -1.89 -13.61
N LEU A 189 76.16 -1.29 -14.81
CA LEU A 189 75.05 -1.07 -15.72
C LEU A 189 74.49 -2.37 -16.29
N ALA A 190 75.32 -3.38 -16.54
CA ALA A 190 74.90 -4.70 -17.00
C ALA A 190 74.06 -5.43 -15.94
N VAL A 191 74.47 -5.38 -14.67
CA VAL A 191 73.69 -5.93 -13.54
C VAL A 191 72.38 -5.17 -13.36
N LYS A 192 72.39 -3.82 -13.41
CA LYS A 192 71.16 -3.02 -13.32
C LYS A 192 70.20 -3.33 -14.47
N LYS A 193 70.72 -3.51 -15.69
CA LYS A 193 69.93 -3.90 -16.86
C LYS A 193 69.29 -5.28 -16.69
N GLN A 194 70.05 -6.26 -16.18
CA GLN A 194 69.54 -7.60 -15.96
C GLN A 194 68.43 -7.62 -14.90
N ASN A 195 68.65 -6.96 -13.77
CA ASN A 195 67.61 -6.87 -12.72
C ASN A 195 66.36 -6.15 -13.22
N ALA A 196 66.50 -5.04 -13.96
CA ALA A 196 65.36 -4.32 -14.52
C ALA A 196 64.59 -5.15 -15.56
N GLN A 197 65.28 -6.01 -16.31
CA GLN A 197 64.64 -6.92 -17.26
C GLN A 197 63.89 -8.04 -16.54
N ASP A 198 64.49 -8.65 -15.52
CA ASP A 198 63.85 -9.70 -14.71
C ASP A 198 62.62 -9.15 -13.95
N ASP A 199 62.72 -7.94 -13.41
CA ASP A 199 61.61 -7.25 -12.73
C ASP A 199 60.47 -6.89 -13.71
N ALA A 200 60.79 -6.46 -14.93
CA ALA A 200 59.81 -6.16 -15.98
C ALA A 200 59.08 -7.41 -16.47
N GLU A 201 59.79 -8.52 -16.71
CA GLU A 201 59.19 -9.79 -17.15
C GLU A 201 58.26 -10.40 -16.07
N SER A 202 58.67 -10.34 -14.80
CA SER A 202 57.86 -10.81 -13.68
C SER A 202 56.60 -9.95 -13.47
N SER A 203 56.75 -8.61 -13.53
CA SER A 203 55.63 -7.68 -13.38
C SER A 203 54.64 -7.74 -14.55
N ALA A 204 55.12 -7.90 -15.78
CA ALA A 204 54.27 -8.04 -16.95
C ALA A 204 53.46 -9.35 -16.91
N THR A 205 54.07 -10.46 -16.50
CA THR A 205 53.38 -11.75 -16.36
C THR A 205 52.26 -11.67 -15.30
N ALA A 206 52.55 -11.06 -14.15
CA ALA A 206 51.55 -10.81 -13.11
C ALA A 206 50.40 -9.95 -13.66
N ALA A 207 50.73 -8.85 -14.35
CA ALA A 207 49.73 -7.97 -14.95
C ALA A 207 48.83 -8.73 -15.94
N TYR A 208 49.36 -9.52 -16.87
CA TYR A 208 48.54 -10.27 -17.83
C TYR A 208 47.59 -11.27 -17.17
N VAL A 209 48.04 -11.96 -16.12
CA VAL A 209 47.19 -12.87 -15.35
C VAL A 209 46.05 -12.10 -14.65
N PHE A 210 46.35 -10.96 -14.03
CA PHE A 210 45.35 -10.14 -13.35
C PHE A 210 44.39 -9.43 -14.32
N TRP A 211 44.85 -8.98 -15.49
CA TRP A 211 43.99 -8.40 -16.53
C TRP A 211 43.11 -9.47 -17.19
N GLY A 212 43.63 -10.66 -17.45
CA GLY A 212 42.88 -11.77 -18.03
C GLY A 212 41.80 -12.30 -17.09
N ILE A 213 42.17 -12.62 -15.85
CA ILE A 213 41.23 -13.16 -14.85
C ILE A 213 40.28 -12.05 -14.36
N GLY A 214 40.80 -10.87 -14.04
CA GLY A 214 40.02 -9.74 -13.56
C GLY A 214 39.05 -9.19 -14.60
N GLY A 215 39.48 -9.09 -15.86
CA GLY A 215 38.62 -8.65 -16.97
C GLY A 215 37.47 -9.62 -17.25
N ALA A 216 37.75 -10.93 -17.28
CA ALA A 216 36.72 -11.96 -17.47
C ALA A 216 35.71 -11.99 -16.31
N ALA A 217 36.18 -11.88 -15.07
CA ALA A 217 35.33 -11.87 -13.88
C ALA A 217 34.42 -10.62 -13.83
N LEU A 218 34.94 -9.45 -14.20
CA LEU A 218 34.16 -8.22 -14.21
C LEU A 218 33.09 -8.22 -15.31
N ALA A 219 33.41 -8.73 -16.51
CA ALA A 219 32.44 -8.88 -17.60
C ALA A 219 31.31 -9.87 -17.22
N ALA A 220 31.65 -11.00 -16.59
CA ALA A 220 30.67 -11.97 -16.12
C ALA A 220 29.79 -11.40 -14.99
N GLY A 221 30.39 -10.73 -14.00
CA GLY A 221 29.66 -10.12 -12.87
C GLY A 221 28.73 -8.99 -13.31
N SER A 222 29.16 -8.12 -14.21
CA SER A 222 28.32 -7.03 -14.74
C SER A 222 27.17 -7.54 -15.60
N ALA A 223 27.39 -8.58 -16.41
CA ALA A 223 26.32 -9.21 -17.17
C ALA A 223 25.21 -9.77 -16.26
N LEU A 224 25.57 -10.43 -15.16
CA LEU A 224 24.59 -10.96 -14.19
C LEU A 224 23.77 -9.85 -13.52
N VAL A 225 24.38 -8.74 -13.14
CA VAL A 225 23.68 -7.59 -12.56
C VAL A 225 22.72 -6.95 -13.57
N VAL A 226 23.13 -6.85 -14.84
CA VAL A 226 22.26 -6.31 -15.90
C VAL A 226 21.08 -7.26 -16.20
N LEU A 227 21.30 -8.58 -16.21
CA LEU A 227 20.23 -9.57 -16.37
C LEU A 227 19.21 -9.51 -15.23
N ASP A 228 19.69 -9.37 -13.98
CA ASP A 228 18.84 -9.19 -12.79
C ASP A 228 18.04 -7.88 -12.87
N LEU A 229 18.68 -6.76 -13.25
CA LEU A 229 18.02 -5.46 -13.39
C LEU A 229 16.97 -5.44 -14.51
N LEU A 230 17.17 -6.21 -15.57
CA LEU A 230 16.21 -6.34 -16.69
C LEU A 230 15.09 -7.34 -16.40
N GLY A 231 15.08 -8.01 -15.24
CA GLY A 231 14.06 -8.98 -14.86
C GLY A 231 13.99 -10.18 -15.81
N MET A 232 15.09 -10.50 -16.50
CA MET A 232 15.12 -11.63 -17.41
C MET A 232 15.23 -12.94 -16.61
N PRO A 233 14.42 -13.95 -16.94
CA PRO A 233 14.49 -15.25 -16.27
C PRO A 233 15.84 -15.90 -16.59
N VAL A 234 16.71 -16.01 -15.59
CA VAL A 234 17.92 -16.81 -15.67
C VAL A 234 17.61 -18.20 -15.12
N LEU A 235 18.14 -19.23 -15.80
CA LEU A 235 18.00 -20.64 -15.44
C LEU A 235 18.17 -20.84 -13.94
N ASP A 236 17.14 -21.37 -13.30
CA ASP A 236 17.12 -21.62 -11.86
C ASP A 236 18.05 -22.81 -11.59
N MET A 237 19.33 -22.51 -11.33
CA MET A 237 20.36 -23.51 -11.03
C MET A 237 20.61 -23.49 -9.52
N ALA A 238 20.09 -24.49 -8.83
CA ALA A 238 20.38 -24.75 -7.44
C ALA A 238 21.65 -25.60 -7.33
N VAL A 239 22.64 -25.08 -6.60
CA VAL A 239 23.81 -25.86 -6.20
C VAL A 239 23.48 -26.53 -4.87
N VAL A 240 23.35 -27.86 -4.88
CA VAL A 240 22.98 -28.65 -3.70
C VAL A 240 24.22 -29.41 -3.22
N PRO A 241 24.67 -29.18 -1.97
CA PRO A 241 25.75 -29.98 -1.40
C PRO A 241 25.27 -31.42 -1.22
N THR A 242 26.03 -32.39 -1.72
CA THR A 242 25.76 -33.82 -1.57
C THR A 242 26.88 -34.48 -0.77
N ALA A 243 26.62 -35.63 -0.16
CA ALA A 243 27.58 -36.34 0.68
C ALA A 243 28.89 -36.74 -0.03
N GLY A 244 28.95 -36.64 -1.37
CA GLY A 244 30.13 -36.94 -2.18
C GLY A 244 30.66 -35.79 -3.04
N GLY A 245 30.12 -34.56 -2.92
CA GLY A 245 30.55 -33.42 -3.73
C GLY A 245 29.46 -32.37 -3.98
N ILE A 246 29.65 -31.55 -5.01
CA ILE A 246 28.72 -30.49 -5.41
C ILE A 246 27.83 -31.01 -6.54
N GLY A 247 26.51 -31.09 -6.30
CA GLY A 247 25.50 -31.38 -7.32
C GLY A 247 24.89 -30.08 -7.85
N VAL A 248 24.64 -30.02 -9.16
CA VAL A 248 23.90 -28.91 -9.79
C VAL A 248 22.56 -29.44 -10.29
N ALA A 249 21.47 -28.84 -9.82
CA ALA A 249 20.11 -29.16 -10.27
C ALA A 249 19.45 -27.90 -10.83
N GLY A 250 18.75 -28.02 -11.95
CA GLY A 250 17.98 -26.91 -12.51
C GLY A 250 16.88 -27.40 -13.45
N THR A 251 15.90 -26.53 -13.69
CA THR A 251 14.84 -26.74 -14.68
C THR A 251 15.23 -26.03 -15.97
N PHE A 252 15.36 -26.81 -17.06
CA PHE A 252 15.67 -26.32 -18.40
C PHE A 252 14.42 -25.91 -19.16
#